data_AF-W0HGT5-F1
#
_entry.id   AF-W0HGT5-F1
#
_cell.length_a   1.000
_cell.length_b   1.000
_cell.length_c   1.000
_cell.angle_alpha   90.00
_cell.angle_beta   90.00
_cell.angle_gamma   90.00
#
_symmetry.space_group_name_H-M   'P 1'
#
loop_
_entity.id
_entity.type
_entity.pdbx_description
1 polymer ?
#
loop_
_entity_poly.entity_id
_entity_poly.type
_entity_poly.pdbx_seq_one_letter_code
_entity_poly.pdbx_strand_id
1 'polypeptide(L)'
;MRSTGSECFEEVDAKLGNKTSWESDMDPYNCEKVKRMKKRHYCLHECKAKKLGVANEEGVLDFPKVKDLLLSRVNETWQKDILGQAADTCANSKFDQTWKDDTEEYKCNPQAIQFKHCVWKQVEMKCPEEHQNTGRHCKKLRSKISSETSKDSTAKETSV
;
A
#
# COMPACT_ATOMS: atom_id res chain seq x y z
N MET A 1 -16.47 -14.31 -14.38
CA MET A 1 -15.95 -12.92 -14.39
C MET A 1 -14.54 -12.93 -13.81
N ARG A 2 -13.55 -12.31 -14.47
CA ARG A 2 -12.19 -12.17 -13.92
C ARG A 2 -12.24 -11.17 -12.76
N SER A 3 -11.38 -11.34 -11.77
CA SER A 3 -11.28 -10.37 -10.68
C SER A 3 -10.57 -9.09 -11.18
N THR A 4 -10.90 -7.94 -10.62
CA THR A 4 -10.17 -6.67 -10.88
C THR A 4 -8.65 -6.83 -10.69
N GLY A 5 -8.25 -7.72 -9.78
CA GLY A 5 -6.85 -8.03 -9.52
C GLY A 5 -6.14 -8.73 -10.67
N SER A 6 -6.79 -9.73 -11.29
CA SER A 6 -6.23 -10.45 -12.44
C SER A 6 -6.14 -9.58 -13.70
N GLU A 7 -7.11 -8.70 -13.93
CA GLU A 7 -7.08 -7.79 -15.09
C GLU A 7 -5.95 -6.77 -15.01
N CYS A 8 -5.79 -6.13 -13.85
CA CYS A 8 -4.68 -5.19 -13.65
C CYS A 8 -3.32 -5.86 -13.74
N PHE A 9 -3.23 -7.14 -13.36
CA PHE A 9 -1.99 -7.89 -13.46
C PHE A 9 -1.57 -8.09 -14.91
N GLU A 10 -2.49 -8.56 -15.75
CA GLU A 10 -2.25 -8.72 -17.19
C GLU A 10 -1.90 -7.38 -17.86
N GLU A 11 -2.64 -6.31 -17.54
CA GLU A 11 -2.40 -4.98 -18.13
C GLU A 11 -1.03 -4.41 -17.76
N VAL A 12 -0.66 -4.49 -16.47
CA VAL A 12 0.63 -3.95 -15.99
C VAL A 12 1.79 -4.77 -16.54
N ASP A 13 1.69 -6.09 -16.58
CA ASP A 13 2.75 -6.95 -17.12
C ASP A 13 2.92 -6.74 -18.64
N ALA A 14 1.83 -6.58 -19.38
CA ALA A 14 1.89 -6.26 -20.80
C ALA A 14 2.60 -4.93 -21.05
N LYS A 15 2.33 -3.89 -20.23
CA LYS A 15 2.95 -2.56 -20.35
C LYS A 15 4.40 -2.50 -19.87
N LEU A 16 4.77 -3.29 -18.86
CA LEU A 16 6.15 -3.39 -18.37
C LEU A 16 7.04 -4.33 -19.21
N GLY A 17 6.45 -4.99 -20.21
CA GLY A 17 7.09 -6.00 -21.03
C GLY A 17 7.16 -7.34 -20.29
N ASN A 18 6.90 -8.42 -21.03
CA ASN A 18 6.74 -9.82 -20.58
C ASN A 18 8.04 -10.47 -20.00
N LYS A 19 8.87 -9.73 -19.26
CA LYS A 19 10.09 -10.21 -18.59
C LYS A 19 9.82 -10.73 -17.17
N THR A 20 8.59 -11.16 -16.90
CA THR A 20 8.12 -11.44 -15.54
C THR A 20 7.32 -12.74 -15.47
N SER A 21 7.99 -13.87 -15.72
CA SER A 21 7.74 -14.98 -14.80
C SER A 21 8.05 -14.45 -13.40
N TRP A 22 7.33 -14.89 -12.37
CA TRP A 22 7.82 -14.78 -11.00
C TRP A 22 9.07 -15.65 -10.90
N GLU A 23 10.15 -15.26 -11.57
CA GLU A 23 11.42 -15.90 -11.38
C GLU A 23 11.71 -15.75 -9.90
N SER A 24 11.86 -16.89 -9.26
CA SER A 24 12.18 -17.19 -7.88
C SER A 24 13.47 -16.54 -7.38
N ASP A 25 13.91 -15.48 -8.05
CA ASP A 25 15.16 -14.78 -7.92
C ASP A 25 14.87 -13.34 -7.52
N MET A 26 14.16 -13.20 -6.38
CA MET A 26 14.14 -11.98 -5.58
C MET A 26 15.56 -11.76 -5.05
N ASP A 27 16.46 -11.32 -5.93
CA ASP A 27 17.79 -10.86 -5.57
C ASP A 27 17.66 -9.43 -5.03
N PRO A 28 17.73 -9.24 -3.70
CA PRO A 28 17.60 -7.90 -3.10
C PRO A 28 18.81 -7.02 -3.39
N TYR A 29 19.90 -7.57 -3.96
CA TYR A 29 21.12 -6.85 -4.29
C TYR A 29 21.14 -6.33 -5.73
N ASN A 30 20.18 -6.76 -6.57
CA ASN A 30 20.03 -6.22 -7.92
C ASN A 30 19.09 -5.01 -7.92
N CYS A 31 19.67 -3.81 -7.93
CA CYS A 31 18.93 -2.55 -7.88
C CYS A 31 17.87 -2.42 -9.00
N GLU A 32 18.15 -2.90 -10.20
CA GLU A 32 17.23 -2.80 -11.33
C GLU A 32 16.04 -3.75 -11.19
N LYS A 33 16.25 -4.98 -10.68
CA LYS A 33 15.16 -5.90 -10.34
C LYS A 33 14.27 -5.32 -9.23
N VAL A 34 14.87 -4.72 -8.20
CA VAL A 34 14.13 -4.08 -7.10
C VAL A 34 13.30 -2.89 -7.60
N LYS A 35 13.88 -2.02 -8.44
CA LYS A 35 13.18 -0.90 -9.09
C LYS A 35 11.96 -1.39 -9.89
N ARG A 36 12.16 -2.39 -10.76
CA ARG A 36 11.07 -2.98 -11.56
C ARG A 36 9.97 -3.58 -10.69
N MET A 37 10.33 -4.27 -9.61
CA MET A 37 9.37 -4.85 -8.66
C MET A 37 8.55 -3.75 -7.96
N LYS A 38 9.19 -2.67 -7.50
CA LYS A 38 8.50 -1.51 -6.91
C LYS A 38 7.55 -0.88 -7.91
N LYS A 39 8.02 -0.63 -9.14
CA LYS A 39 7.22 -0.08 -10.24
C LYS A 39 5.97 -0.90 -10.51
N ARG A 40 6.13 -2.21 -10.63
CA ARG A 40 5.01 -3.14 -10.82
C ARG A 40 3.98 -2.99 -9.70
N HIS A 41 4.40 -2.92 -8.44
CA HIS A 41 3.47 -2.69 -7.32
C HIS A 41 2.78 -1.34 -7.40
N TYR A 42 3.47 -0.26 -7.80
CA TYR A 42 2.87 1.06 -7.97
C TYR A 42 1.76 1.01 -9.03
N CYS A 43 2.08 0.50 -10.21
CA CYS A 43 1.13 0.37 -11.32
C CYS A 43 -0.04 -0.56 -10.99
N LEU A 44 0.21 -1.69 -10.32
CA LEU A 44 -0.85 -2.63 -9.93
C LEU A 44 -1.84 -1.98 -8.96
N HIS A 45 -1.34 -1.20 -8.00
CA HIS A 45 -2.19 -0.56 -7.01
C HIS A 45 -2.95 0.63 -7.58
N GLU A 46 -2.32 1.42 -8.45
CA GLU A 46 -3.00 2.48 -9.19
C GLU A 46 -4.09 1.93 -10.10
N CYS A 47 -3.79 0.91 -10.91
CA CYS A 47 -4.79 0.29 -11.80
C CYS A 47 -6.01 -0.21 -11.02
N LYS A 48 -5.79 -0.86 -9.87
CA LYS A 48 -6.89 -1.31 -9.01
C LYS A 48 -7.70 -0.13 -8.49
N ALA A 49 -7.05 0.94 -8.04
CA ALA A 49 -7.74 2.13 -7.53
C ALA A 49 -8.60 2.79 -8.61
N LYS A 50 -8.09 2.92 -9.84
CA LYS A 50 -8.83 3.43 -11.00
C LYS A 50 -10.03 2.55 -11.35
N LYS A 51 -9.83 1.23 -11.50
CA LYS A 51 -10.93 0.30 -11.82
C LYS A 51 -12.00 0.20 -10.73
N LEU A 52 -11.63 0.45 -9.47
CA LEU A 52 -12.58 0.50 -8.35
C LEU A 52 -13.28 1.85 -8.22
N GLY A 53 -12.97 2.83 -9.08
CA GLY A 53 -13.57 4.16 -9.07
C GLY A 53 -13.17 5.02 -7.86
N VAL A 54 -12.07 4.67 -7.20
CA VAL A 54 -11.56 5.37 -6.00
C VAL A 54 -10.32 6.21 -6.29
N ALA A 55 -9.91 6.30 -7.55
CA ALA A 55 -8.87 7.20 -8.04
C ALA A 55 -9.31 7.87 -9.35
N ASN A 56 -8.76 9.05 -9.63
CA ASN A 56 -8.92 9.73 -10.91
C ASN A 56 -8.02 9.14 -12.01
N GLU A 57 -8.05 9.74 -13.20
CA GLU A 57 -7.25 9.29 -14.35
C GLU A 57 -5.74 9.43 -14.13
N GLU A 58 -5.32 10.33 -13.23
CA GLU A 58 -3.93 10.52 -12.81
C GLU A 58 -3.51 9.59 -11.64
N GLY A 59 -4.41 8.71 -11.19
CA GLY A 59 -4.13 7.76 -10.11
C GLY A 59 -4.14 8.37 -8.71
N VAL A 60 -4.62 9.60 -8.57
CA VAL A 60 -4.80 10.29 -7.28
C VAL A 60 -6.07 9.77 -6.62
N LEU A 61 -5.95 9.38 -5.34
CA LEU A 61 -7.03 8.79 -4.56
C LEU A 61 -8.08 9.81 -4.13
N ASP A 62 -9.34 9.38 -4.18
CA ASP A 62 -10.48 10.01 -3.53
C ASP A 62 -10.66 9.36 -2.14
N PHE A 63 -10.05 9.95 -1.10
CA PHE A 63 -10.00 9.33 0.23
C PHE A 63 -11.37 8.97 0.83
N PRO A 64 -12.42 9.82 0.74
CA PRO A 64 -13.77 9.43 1.13
C PRO A 64 -14.23 8.13 0.45
N LYS A 65 -14.13 8.03 -0.88
CA LYS A 65 -14.52 6.81 -1.61
C LYS A 65 -13.67 5.60 -1.23
N VAL A 66 -12.36 5.80 -1.04
CA VAL A 66 -11.46 4.73 -0.58
C VAL A 66 -11.89 4.23 0.80
N LYS A 67 -12.24 5.12 1.73
CA LYS A 67 -12.70 4.77 3.07
C LYS A 67 -13.99 3.96 3.00
N ASP A 68 -14.98 4.40 2.25
CA ASP A 68 -16.25 3.69 2.07
C ASP A 68 -16.03 2.28 1.49
N LEU A 69 -15.15 2.18 0.49
CA LEU A 69 -14.76 0.91 -0.09
C LEU A 69 -14.05 -0.01 0.92
N LEU A 70 -13.18 0.52 1.77
CA LEU A 70 -12.51 -0.25 2.82
C LEU A 70 -13.53 -0.77 3.85
N LEU A 71 -14.43 0.09 4.31
CA LEU A 71 -15.43 -0.24 5.33
C LEU A 71 -16.47 -1.25 4.82
N SER A 72 -16.81 -1.22 3.52
CA SER A 72 -17.72 -2.20 2.91
C SER A 72 -17.15 -3.62 2.81
N ARG A 73 -15.83 -3.80 2.99
CA ARG A 73 -15.15 -5.11 2.91
C ARG A 73 -15.04 -5.83 4.24
N VAL A 74 -15.39 -5.17 5.33
CA VAL A 74 -15.34 -5.72 6.69
C VAL A 74 -16.76 -5.77 7.27
N ASN A 75 -17.05 -6.81 8.02
CA ASN A 75 -18.39 -7.03 8.56
C ASN A 75 -18.49 -6.63 10.03
N GLU A 76 -17.43 -6.89 10.80
CA GLU A 76 -17.43 -6.71 12.25
C GLU A 76 -17.23 -5.24 12.63
N THR A 77 -17.98 -4.78 13.63
CA THR A 77 -17.97 -3.36 14.06
C THR A 77 -16.58 -2.91 14.51
N TRP A 78 -15.88 -3.73 15.30
CA TRP A 78 -14.52 -3.38 15.75
C TRP A 78 -13.52 -3.23 14.59
N GLN A 79 -13.67 -4.02 13.52
CA GLN A 79 -12.85 -3.89 12.32
C GLN A 79 -13.17 -2.58 11.59
N LYS A 80 -14.45 -2.22 11.47
CA LYS A 80 -14.89 -0.97 10.86
C LYS A 80 -14.35 0.24 11.60
N ASP A 81 -14.39 0.23 12.93
CA ASP A 81 -13.91 1.36 13.74
C ASP A 81 -12.41 1.57 13.56
N ILE A 82 -11.61 0.49 13.63
CA ILE A 82 -10.16 0.57 13.44
C ILE A 82 -9.81 0.99 12.01
N LEU A 83 -10.46 0.37 11.02
CA LEU A 83 -10.19 0.64 9.60
C LEU A 83 -10.62 2.06 9.21
N GLY A 84 -11.74 2.55 9.75
CA GLY A 84 -12.21 3.91 9.56
C GLY A 84 -11.25 4.94 10.13
N GLN A 85 -10.83 4.77 11.39
CA GLN A 85 -9.82 5.64 12.01
C GLN A 85 -8.46 5.58 11.29
N ALA A 86 -8.04 4.39 10.85
CA ALA A 86 -6.82 4.20 10.08
C ALA A 86 -6.88 4.95 8.74
N ALA A 87 -8.01 4.84 8.01
CA ALA A 87 -8.23 5.55 6.76
C ALA A 87 -8.19 7.07 6.96
N ASP A 88 -8.86 7.60 7.99
CA ASP A 88 -8.84 9.04 8.30
C ASP A 88 -7.44 9.54 8.67
N THR A 89 -6.72 8.78 9.49
CA THR A 89 -5.34 9.12 9.87
C THR A 89 -4.42 9.15 8.63
N CYS A 90 -4.56 8.16 7.76
CA CYS A 90 -3.74 8.05 6.56
C CYS A 90 -4.12 9.04 5.48
N ALA A 91 -5.39 9.45 5.37
CA ALA A 91 -5.83 10.47 4.41
C ALA A 91 -5.18 11.83 4.67
N ASN A 92 -4.85 12.13 5.94
CA ASN A 92 -4.14 13.34 6.34
C ASN A 92 -2.61 13.24 6.20
N SER A 93 -2.08 12.09 5.75
CA SER A 93 -0.65 11.90 5.54
C SER A 93 -0.21 12.45 4.17
N LYS A 94 1.06 12.87 4.09
CA LYS A 94 1.67 13.26 2.82
C LYS A 94 2.13 12.00 2.07
N PHE A 95 1.73 11.88 0.82
CA PHE A 95 2.14 10.82 -0.09
C PHE A 95 2.81 11.41 -1.31
N ASP A 96 3.77 10.69 -1.86
CA ASP A 96 4.31 11.04 -3.17
C ASP A 96 3.27 10.72 -4.24
N GLN A 97 3.12 11.63 -5.21
CA GLN A 97 2.27 11.41 -6.38
C GLN A 97 3.06 10.93 -7.60
N THR A 98 4.38 10.96 -7.51
CA THR A 98 5.30 10.52 -8.55
C THR A 98 6.46 9.76 -7.93
N TRP A 99 7.00 8.80 -8.67
CA TRP A 99 8.23 8.13 -8.27
C TRP A 99 9.43 8.83 -8.90
N LYS A 100 10.25 9.49 -8.08
CA LYS A 100 11.36 10.34 -8.53
C LYS A 100 12.45 9.60 -9.29
N ASP A 101 12.64 8.31 -8.99
CA ASP A 101 13.67 7.49 -9.63
C ASP A 101 13.17 6.81 -10.93
N ASP A 102 11.91 7.05 -11.33
CA ASP A 102 11.35 6.47 -12.55
C ASP A 102 11.72 7.29 -13.78
N THR A 103 12.72 6.81 -14.51
CA THR A 103 13.20 7.41 -15.75
C THR A 103 12.46 6.90 -16.99
N GLU A 104 11.57 5.92 -16.85
CA GLU A 104 10.87 5.33 -17.98
C GLU A 104 9.62 6.14 -18.37
N GLU A 105 9.10 5.89 -19.57
CA GLU A 105 7.94 6.59 -20.14
C GLU A 105 6.62 6.18 -19.46
N TYR A 106 6.44 4.89 -19.20
CA TYR A 106 5.24 4.38 -18.52
C TYR A 106 5.31 4.66 -17.02
N LYS A 107 4.68 5.75 -16.56
CA LYS A 107 4.71 6.16 -15.15
C LYS A 107 3.42 5.81 -14.43
N CYS A 108 3.57 5.49 -13.15
CA CYS A 108 2.46 5.12 -12.27
C CYS A 108 2.50 5.92 -10.97
N ASN A 109 1.34 6.31 -10.46
CA ASN A 109 1.18 7.06 -9.22
C ASN A 109 1.33 6.13 -8.00
N PRO A 110 2.32 6.35 -7.11
CA PRO A 110 2.56 5.47 -5.98
C PRO A 110 1.58 5.69 -4.82
N GLN A 111 0.74 6.73 -4.85
CA GLN A 111 -0.13 7.10 -3.73
C GLN A 111 -1.01 5.94 -3.24
N ALA A 112 -1.56 5.13 -4.16
CA ALA A 112 -2.43 4.01 -3.81
C ALA A 112 -1.73 2.94 -2.93
N ILE A 113 -0.48 2.59 -3.24
CA ILE A 113 0.26 1.63 -2.41
C ILE A 113 0.76 2.25 -1.11
N GLN A 114 1.16 3.53 -1.13
CA GLN A 114 1.62 4.23 0.06
C GLN A 114 0.48 4.37 1.07
N PHE A 115 -0.71 4.76 0.61
CA PHE A 115 -1.93 4.80 1.43
C PHE A 115 -2.29 3.42 1.99
N LYS A 116 -2.30 2.38 1.15
CA LYS A 116 -2.55 0.99 1.61
C LYS A 116 -1.57 0.58 2.72
N HIS A 117 -0.28 0.87 2.54
CA HIS A 117 0.75 0.53 3.52
C HIS A 117 0.54 1.30 4.84
N CYS A 118 0.18 2.59 4.77
CA CYS A 118 -0.18 3.37 5.95
C CYS A 118 -1.36 2.75 6.71
N VAL A 119 -2.46 2.44 6.00
CA VAL A 119 -3.66 1.86 6.62
C VAL A 119 -3.34 0.52 7.26
N TRP A 120 -2.61 -0.35 6.57
CA TRP A 120 -2.17 -1.63 7.11
C TRP A 120 -1.36 -1.46 8.40
N LYS A 121 -0.41 -0.52 8.44
CA LYS A 121 0.40 -0.23 9.63
C LYS A 121 -0.48 0.21 10.81
N GLN A 122 -1.44 1.11 10.55
CA GLN A 122 -2.38 1.59 11.58
C GLN A 122 -3.27 0.46 12.12
N VAL A 123 -3.81 -0.39 11.24
CA VAL A 123 -4.63 -1.54 11.64
C VAL A 123 -3.81 -2.52 12.48
N GLU A 124 -2.59 -2.86 12.08
CA GLU A 124 -1.74 -3.80 12.81
C GLU A 124 -1.36 -3.29 14.21
N MET A 125 -1.14 -1.98 14.37
CA MET A 125 -0.84 -1.36 15.67
C MET A 125 -2.05 -1.27 16.60
N LYS A 126 -3.25 -1.10 16.03
CA LYS A 126 -4.50 -0.90 16.79
C LYS A 126 -5.35 -2.17 16.91
N CYS A 127 -4.92 -3.27 16.30
CA CYS A 127 -5.62 -4.56 16.36
C CYS A 127 -5.77 -5.00 17.83
N PRO A 128 -6.98 -5.32 18.33
CA PRO A 128 -7.19 -5.70 19.73
C PRO A 128 -6.48 -7.02 20.06
N GLU A 129 -5.97 -7.15 21.29
CA GLU A 129 -5.14 -8.31 21.69
C GLU A 129 -5.88 -9.64 21.54
N GLU A 130 -7.18 -9.65 21.80
CA GLU A 130 -8.07 -10.80 21.66
C GLU A 130 -8.23 -11.29 20.21
N HIS A 131 -7.99 -10.41 19.23
CA HIS A 131 -8.10 -10.71 17.80
C HIS A 131 -6.74 -10.86 17.11
N GLN A 132 -5.64 -10.60 17.83
CA GLN A 132 -4.30 -10.70 17.27
C GLN A 132 -3.84 -12.15 17.12
N ASN A 133 -3.22 -12.46 15.97
CA ASN A 133 -2.47 -13.69 15.84
C ASN A 133 -1.23 -13.66 16.75
N THR A 134 -1.10 -14.68 17.60
CA THR A 134 -0.03 -14.80 18.61
C THR A 134 1.22 -15.52 18.11
N GLY A 135 1.25 -15.90 16.82
CA GLY A 135 2.40 -16.50 16.17
C GLY A 135 3.66 -15.63 16.27
N ARG A 136 4.82 -16.29 16.41
CA ARG A 136 6.13 -15.63 16.59
C ARG A 136 6.41 -14.55 15.54
N HIS A 137 6.05 -14.82 14.28
CA HIS A 137 6.25 -13.87 13.18
C HIS A 137 5.39 -12.60 13.33
N CYS A 138 4.11 -12.74 13.71
CA CYS A 138 3.21 -11.60 13.91
C CYS A 138 3.65 -10.75 15.10
N LYS A 139 4.07 -11.37 16.21
CA LYS A 139 4.65 -10.65 17.36
C LYS A 139 5.88 -9.84 16.95
N LYS A 140 6.83 -10.45 16.24
CA LYS A 140 8.06 -9.77 15.78
C LYS A 140 7.75 -8.63 14.80
N LEU A 141 6.76 -8.81 13.93
CA LEU A 141 6.30 -7.78 13.00
C LEU A 141 5.75 -6.57 13.75
N ARG A 142 4.83 -6.79 14.70
CA ARG A 142 4.28 -5.72 15.55
C ARG A 142 5.37 -4.97 16.32
N SER A 143 6.31 -5.68 16.94
CA SER A 143 7.43 -5.04 17.64
C SER A 143 8.28 -4.14 16.72
N LYS A 144 8.52 -4.57 15.47
CA LYS A 144 9.26 -3.76 14.49
C LYS A 144 8.47 -2.50 14.12
N ILE A 145 7.21 -2.67 13.76
CA ILE A 145 6.31 -1.57 13.37
C ILE A 145 6.21 -0.51 14.48
N SER A 146 6.07 -0.92 15.74
CA SER A 146 6.06 -0.02 16.89
C SER A 146 7.38 0.74 17.03
N SER A 147 8.53 0.06 16.88
CA SER A 147 9.86 0.67 17.02
C SER A 147 10.19 1.69 15.94
N GLU A 148 9.72 1.47 14.71
CA GLU A 148 9.89 2.41 13.59
C GLU A 148 9.07 3.67 13.78
N THR A 149 7.87 3.55 14.36
CA THR A 149 7.00 4.70 14.66
C THR A 149 7.59 5.59 15.74
N SER A 150 8.27 5.01 16.74
CA SER A 150 8.96 5.78 17.78
C SER A 150 10.09 6.66 17.21
N LYS A 151 10.83 6.17 16.20
CA LYS A 151 11.92 6.92 15.56
C LYS A 151 11.41 8.08 14.69
N ASP A 152 10.26 7.91 14.04
CA ASP A 152 9.61 8.94 13.22
C ASP A 152 9.09 10.10 14.10
N SER A 153 8.63 9.80 15.33
CA SER A 153 8.24 10.81 16.32
C SER A 153 9.43 11.60 16.86
N THR A 154 10.57 10.94 17.13
CA THR A 154 11.78 11.65 17.63
C THR A 154 12.42 12.53 16.55
N ALA A 155 12.38 12.10 15.28
CA ALA A 155 12.91 12.88 14.15
C ALA A 155 12.11 14.17 13.88
N LYS A 156 10.82 14.21 14.23
CA LYS A 156 9.99 15.43 14.14
C LYS A 156 10.25 16.42 15.27
N GLU A 157 10.76 15.99 16.42
CA GLU A 157 11.05 16.87 17.57
C GLU A 157 12.43 17.57 17.47
N THR A 158 13.33 17.13 16.59
CA THR A 158 14.66 17.75 16.43
C THR A 158 14.76 18.75 15.25
N SER A 159 13.65 19.08 14.59
CA SER A 159 13.57 20.18 13.62
C SER A 159 12.77 21.35 14.20
N VAL A 160 13.40 22.07 15.13
CA VAL A 160 13.09 23.47 15.46
C VAL A 160 14.41 24.22 15.50
#